data_AF-A0A670II06-F1
#
_entry.id   AF-A0A670II06-F1
#
_cell.length_a   1.000
_cell.length_b   1.000
_cell.length_c   1.000
_cell.angle_alpha   90.00
_cell.angle_beta   90.00
_cell.angle_gamma   90.00
#
_symmetry.space_group_name_H-M   'P 1'
#
loop_
_entity.id
_entity.type
_entity.pdbx_description
1 polymer ?
#
loop_
_entity_poly.entity_id
_entity_poly.type
_entity_poly.pdbx_seq_one_letter_code
_entity_poly.pdbx_strand_id
1 'polypeptide(L)'
;EIVPQKSCSSGTAAPPSNPSLEQLLDYIVDVSLRKIVEAGSYHRFAKCYSHLYKAQPELTKCVYNQLISHLQTSFREEIQDLKEEGNLSVLFKSLDELAEEEDIHSAVVPYLLKQHRFLQKAIKEKEEANSWLAEAVLAGRKRIADLQEEIRKSKEEWQAVAQEGQQIVSSLDEL
;
A
#
# COMPACT_ATOMS: atom_id res chain seq x y z
N GLU A 1 0.59 69.27 0.77
CA GLU A 1 1.59 68.19 0.92
C GLU A 1 0.91 66.85 0.71
N ILE A 2 1.41 66.09 -0.26
CA ILE A 2 0.88 64.79 -0.65
C ILE A 2 1.69 63.74 0.12
N VAL A 3 1.07 63.10 1.10
CA VAL A 3 1.64 61.94 1.78
C VAL A 3 1.28 60.70 0.97
N PRO A 4 2.25 59.90 0.48
CA PRO A 4 1.94 58.75 -0.36
C PRO A 4 1.42 57.61 0.49
N GLN A 5 0.26 57.09 0.08
CA GLN A 5 -0.30 55.84 0.59
C GLN A 5 0.67 54.69 0.30
N LYS A 6 1.11 54.02 1.38
CA LYS A 6 1.83 52.76 1.31
C LYS A 6 0.85 51.70 0.80
N SER A 7 0.97 51.39 -0.48
CA SER A 7 0.25 50.31 -1.18
C SER A 7 0.42 48.98 -0.43
N CYS A 8 -0.69 48.43 0.06
CA CYS A 8 -0.76 47.06 0.52
C CYS A 8 -0.57 46.14 -0.68
N SER A 9 0.58 45.48 -0.72
CA SER A 9 0.88 44.40 -1.67
C SER A 9 -0.14 43.29 -1.49
N SER A 10 -0.98 43.06 -2.50
CA SER A 10 -1.81 41.87 -2.64
C SER A 10 -0.88 40.68 -2.91
N GLY A 11 -0.36 40.08 -1.85
CA GLY A 11 0.36 38.81 -1.92
C GLY A 11 -0.63 37.68 -2.09
N THR A 12 -0.80 37.20 -3.33
CA THR A 12 -1.35 35.87 -3.58
C THR A 12 -0.32 34.89 -3.03
N ALA A 13 -0.47 34.48 -1.77
CA ALA A 13 0.40 33.49 -1.16
C ALA A 13 0.27 32.18 -1.95
N ALA A 14 1.32 31.82 -2.68
CA ALA A 14 1.41 30.54 -3.36
C ALA A 14 1.35 29.42 -2.32
N PRO A 15 0.72 28.27 -2.62
CA PRO A 15 0.72 27.14 -1.71
C PRO A 15 2.17 26.69 -1.45
N PRO A 16 2.52 26.37 -0.19
CA PRO A 16 3.85 25.86 0.18
C PRO A 16 4.28 24.68 -0.69
N SER A 17 5.55 24.65 -1.10
CA SER A 17 6.07 23.69 -2.09
C SER A 17 6.13 22.24 -1.61
N ASN A 18 6.14 22.00 -0.29
CA ASN A 18 5.95 20.71 0.40
C ASN A 18 5.43 21.01 1.82
N PRO A 19 4.12 21.26 2.00
CA PRO A 19 3.57 21.57 3.30
C PRO A 19 3.43 20.33 4.15
N SER A 20 3.77 20.45 5.44
CA SER A 20 3.22 19.53 6.43
C SER A 20 1.69 19.62 6.44
N LEU A 21 1.03 18.57 6.88
CA LEU A 21 -0.44 18.55 6.91
C LEU A 21 -1.02 19.70 7.77
N GLU A 22 -0.31 20.06 8.85
CA GLU A 22 -0.65 21.22 9.69
C GLU A 22 -0.58 22.54 8.92
N GLN A 23 0.48 22.76 8.14
CA GLN A 23 0.63 23.97 7.31
C GLN A 23 -0.43 24.05 6.21
N LEU A 24 -0.86 22.91 5.67
CA LEU A 24 -1.94 22.86 4.70
C LEU A 24 -3.28 23.27 5.33
N LEU A 25 -3.56 22.81 6.55
CA LEU A 25 -4.76 23.22 7.28
C LEU A 25 -4.76 24.73 7.55
N ASP A 26 -3.66 25.29 8.04
CA ASP A 26 -3.51 26.72 8.30
C ASP A 26 -3.75 27.54 7.02
N TYR A 27 -3.19 27.09 5.89
CA TYR A 27 -3.40 27.70 4.59
C TYR A 27 -4.87 27.66 4.15
N ILE A 28 -5.56 26.53 4.32
CA ILE A 28 -6.97 26.38 3.95
C ILE A 28 -7.84 27.32 4.79
N VAL A 29 -7.56 27.41 6.09
CA VAL A 29 -8.24 28.32 7.03
C VAL A 29 -8.07 29.77 6.59
N ASP A 30 -6.85 30.18 6.26
CA ASP A 30 -6.54 31.54 5.78
C ASP A 30 -7.23 31.88 4.46
N VAL A 31 -7.20 30.95 3.51
CA VAL A 31 -7.88 31.12 2.22
C VAL A 31 -9.39 31.22 2.41
N SER A 32 -9.96 30.42 3.31
CA SER A 32 -11.40 30.43 3.59
C SER A 32 -11.83 31.74 4.23
N LEU A 33 -11.11 32.20 5.26
CA LEU A 33 -11.35 33.51 5.89
C LEU A 33 -11.25 34.66 4.89
N ARG A 34 -10.25 34.64 4.02
CA ARG A 34 -10.08 35.66 2.97
C ARG A 34 -11.29 35.70 2.04
N LYS A 35 -11.74 34.55 1.55
CA LYS A 35 -12.92 34.45 0.67
C LYS A 35 -14.20 34.95 1.35
N ILE A 36 -14.38 34.66 2.65
CA ILE A 36 -15.53 35.15 3.43
C ILE A 36 -15.50 36.69 3.52
N VAL A 37 -14.34 37.28 3.84
CA VAL A 37 -14.18 38.73 3.95
C VAL A 37 -14.35 39.43 2.60
N GLU A 38 -13.85 38.83 1.51
CA GLU A 38 -14.05 39.34 0.16
C GLU A 38 -15.53 39.35 -0.24
N ALA A 39 -16.25 38.25 0.03
CA ALA A 39 -17.70 38.17 -0.21
C ALA A 39 -18.48 39.21 0.62
N GLY A 40 -18.03 39.45 1.86
CA GLY A 40 -18.56 40.44 2.79
C GLY A 40 -17.97 41.85 2.67
N SER A 41 -17.39 42.23 1.53
CA SER A 41 -16.66 43.51 1.38
C SER A 41 -17.38 44.75 1.94
N TYR A 42 -16.60 45.75 2.38
CA TYR A 42 -17.11 47.02 2.92
C TYR A 42 -18.14 47.70 2.01
N HIS A 43 -17.94 47.63 0.70
CA HIS A 43 -18.88 48.18 -0.26
C HIS A 43 -20.27 47.56 -0.15
N ARG A 44 -20.36 46.22 -0.05
CA ARG A 44 -21.62 45.50 0.13
C ARG A 44 -22.25 45.85 1.48
N PHE A 45 -21.45 45.91 2.53
CA PHE A 45 -21.91 46.32 3.86
C PHE A 45 -22.50 47.74 3.87
N ALA A 46 -21.77 48.72 3.35
CA ALA A 46 -22.22 50.11 3.27
C ALA A 46 -23.46 50.29 2.37
N LYS A 47 -23.58 49.48 1.31
CA LYS A 47 -24.76 49.46 0.44
C LYS A 47 -26.01 48.99 1.19
N CYS A 48 -25.89 47.93 2.00
CA CYS A 48 -26.98 47.41 2.83
C CYS A 48 -27.40 48.40 3.93
N TYR A 49 -26.45 49.19 4.46
CA TYR A 49 -26.69 50.22 5.48
C TYR A 49 -26.58 51.64 4.92
N SER A 50 -27.19 51.88 3.75
CA SER A 50 -27.02 53.13 3.00
C SER A 50 -27.43 54.41 3.76
N HIS A 51 -28.47 54.35 4.60
CA HIS A 51 -28.92 55.49 5.40
C HIS A 51 -27.89 55.87 6.48
N LEU A 52 -27.36 54.86 7.17
CA LEU A 52 -26.31 55.04 8.18
C LEU A 52 -25.02 55.55 7.55
N TYR A 53 -24.64 54.98 6.40
CA TYR A 53 -23.45 55.41 5.67
C TYR A 53 -23.51 56.88 5.23
N LYS A 54 -24.68 57.35 4.75
CA LYS A 54 -24.88 58.75 4.36
C LYS A 54 -24.86 59.71 5.55
N ALA A 55 -25.37 59.28 6.71
CA ALA A 55 -25.41 60.11 7.91
C ALA A 55 -24.05 60.15 8.63
N GLN A 56 -23.40 58.99 8.79
CA GLN A 56 -22.14 58.83 9.53
C GLN A 56 -21.24 57.76 8.87
N PRO A 57 -20.42 58.16 7.87
CA PRO A 57 -19.56 57.24 7.14
C PRO A 57 -18.42 56.69 8.01
N GLU A 58 -17.87 57.50 8.92
CA GLU A 58 -16.79 57.07 9.83
C GLU A 58 -17.27 56.01 10.84
N LEU A 59 -18.47 56.19 11.41
CA LEU A 59 -19.07 55.18 12.29
C LEU A 59 -19.31 53.87 11.52
N THR A 60 -19.85 53.96 10.30
CA THR A 60 -20.11 52.79 9.45
C THR A 60 -18.82 52.01 9.16
N LYS A 61 -17.73 52.73 8.87
CA LYS A 61 -16.40 52.14 8.64
C LYS A 61 -15.82 51.53 9.91
N CYS A 62 -15.96 52.19 11.05
CA CYS A 62 -15.51 51.69 12.35
C CYS A 62 -16.20 50.37 12.70
N VAL A 63 -17.53 50.33 12.61
CA VAL A 63 -18.34 49.13 12.89
C VAL A 63 -17.95 47.98 11.97
N TYR A 64 -17.77 48.24 10.66
CA TYR A 64 -17.32 47.21 9.73
C TYR A 64 -15.94 46.66 10.11
N ASN A 65 -14.97 47.55 10.38
CA ASN A 65 -13.62 47.12 10.74
C ASN A 65 -13.62 46.31 12.04
N GLN A 66 -14.43 46.71 13.03
CA GLN A 66 -14.60 45.97 14.28
C GLN A 66 -15.22 44.59 14.03
N LEU A 67 -16.25 44.50 13.19
CA LEU A 67 -16.88 43.23 12.83
C LEU A 67 -15.88 42.29 12.14
N ILE A 68 -15.16 42.76 11.13
CA ILE A 68 -14.20 41.94 10.39
C ILE A 68 -13.04 41.52 11.29
N SER A 69 -12.51 42.45 12.09
CA SER A 69 -11.46 42.12 13.05
C SER A 69 -11.94 41.04 14.01
N HIS A 70 -13.08 41.25 14.68
CA HIS A 70 -13.61 40.29 15.65
C HIS A 70 -13.90 38.93 15.04
N LEU A 71 -14.50 38.88 13.84
CA LEU A 71 -14.73 37.65 13.10
C LEU A 71 -13.41 36.91 12.80
N GLN A 72 -12.41 37.63 12.30
CA GLN A 72 -11.11 37.05 11.96
C GLN A 72 -10.35 36.55 13.19
N THR A 73 -10.38 37.28 14.31
CA THR A 73 -9.71 36.84 15.54
C THR A 73 -10.44 35.66 16.15
N SER A 74 -11.75 35.78 16.38
CA SER A 74 -12.55 34.73 17.02
C SER A 74 -12.54 33.42 16.22
N PHE A 75 -12.59 33.47 14.89
CA PHE A 75 -12.49 32.25 14.08
C PHE A 75 -11.11 31.58 14.20
N ARG A 76 -10.02 32.37 14.22
CA ARG A 76 -8.66 31.80 14.36
C ARG A 76 -8.44 31.21 15.74
N GLU A 77 -8.93 31.89 16.76
CA GLU A 77 -8.89 31.42 18.15
C GLU A 77 -9.66 30.10 18.28
N GLU A 78 -10.90 30.04 17.78
CA GLU A 78 -11.71 28.81 17.81
C GLU A 78 -11.02 27.64 17.09
N ILE A 79 -10.45 27.88 15.90
CA ILE A 79 -9.72 26.84 15.17
C ILE A 79 -8.46 26.41 15.93
N GLN A 80 -7.76 27.34 16.58
CA GLN A 80 -6.59 27.03 17.39
C GLN A 80 -6.98 26.21 18.62
N ASP A 81 -8.06 26.57 19.31
CA ASP A 81 -8.60 25.82 20.45
C ASP A 81 -9.00 24.40 20.03
N LEU A 82 -9.72 24.25 18.91
CA LEU A 82 -10.06 22.93 18.35
C LEU A 82 -8.81 22.11 17.98
N LYS A 83 -7.75 22.77 17.51
CA LYS A 83 -6.47 22.12 17.19
C LYS A 83 -5.77 21.61 18.44
N GLU A 84 -5.81 22.38 19.52
CA GLU A 84 -5.23 22.04 20.82
C GLU A 84 -6.04 20.95 21.53
N GLU A 85 -7.36 21.09 21.60
CA GLU A 85 -8.29 20.09 22.17
C GLU A 85 -8.17 18.74 21.46
N GLY A 86 -8.11 18.76 20.13
CA GLY A 86 -7.95 17.56 19.32
C GLY A 86 -6.52 17.01 19.27
N ASN A 87 -5.55 17.68 19.91
CA ASN A 87 -4.12 17.37 19.83
C ASN A 87 -3.63 17.13 18.38
N LEU A 88 -4.18 17.92 17.44
CA LEU A 88 -4.03 17.66 16.01
C LEU A 88 -2.59 17.90 15.55
N SER A 89 -1.84 18.80 16.19
CA SER A 89 -0.43 19.02 15.85
C SER A 89 0.44 17.79 16.08
N VAL A 90 0.12 16.94 17.08
CA VAL A 90 0.82 15.66 17.27
C VAL A 90 0.35 14.64 16.24
N LEU A 91 -0.96 14.56 16.00
CA LEU A 91 -1.53 13.64 15.02
C LEU A 91 -1.01 13.90 13.59
N PHE A 92 -0.97 15.16 13.16
CA PHE A 92 -0.45 15.55 11.86
C PHE A 92 1.03 15.20 11.71
N LYS A 93 1.85 15.43 12.75
CA LYS A 93 3.25 15.01 12.73
C LYS A 93 3.41 13.51 12.59
N SER A 94 2.67 12.72 13.36
CA SER A 94 2.71 11.26 13.25
C SER A 94 2.22 10.75 11.90
N LEU A 95 1.24 11.42 11.29
CA LEU A 95 0.76 11.04 9.96
C LEU A 95 1.76 11.42 8.85
N ASP A 96 2.40 12.58 8.96
CA ASP A 96 3.50 12.99 8.08
C ASP A 96 4.67 12.00 8.22
N GLU A 97 5.01 11.55 9.43
CA GLU A 97 6.02 10.51 9.68
C GLU A 97 5.63 9.13 9.11
N LEU A 98 4.36 8.72 9.24
CA LEU A 98 3.85 7.46 8.69
C LEU A 98 3.84 7.46 7.16
N ALA A 99 3.58 8.61 6.52
CA ALA A 99 3.69 8.72 5.07
C ALA A 99 5.13 8.48 4.58
N GLU A 100 6.13 8.79 5.42
CA GLU A 100 7.54 8.49 5.16
C GLU A 100 7.92 7.01 5.45
N GLU A 101 7.07 6.23 6.16
CA GLU A 101 7.29 4.78 6.44
C GLU A 101 7.22 3.87 5.19
N GLU A 102 7.03 4.43 4.00
CA GLU A 102 7.37 3.76 2.74
C GLU A 102 8.82 3.20 2.74
N ASP A 103 9.67 3.72 3.64
CA ASP A 103 11.02 3.24 3.90
C ASP A 103 11.11 1.86 4.61
N ILE A 104 10.11 1.45 5.40
CA ILE A 104 10.13 0.10 6.02
C ILE A 104 9.94 -0.96 4.94
N HIS A 105 9.04 -0.72 3.99
CA HIS A 105 8.85 -1.60 2.84
C HIS A 105 10.14 -1.64 1.99
N SER A 106 10.75 -0.48 1.73
CA SER A 106 12.07 -0.37 1.08
C SER A 106 13.15 -1.19 1.79
N ALA A 107 13.21 -1.15 3.13
CA ALA A 107 14.19 -1.88 3.92
C ALA A 107 13.97 -3.40 3.91
N VAL A 108 12.73 -3.88 3.94
CA VAL A 108 12.40 -5.31 4.08
C VAL A 108 12.40 -6.05 2.73
N VAL A 109 12.00 -5.38 1.64
CA VAL A 109 11.88 -5.96 0.29
C VAL A 109 13.16 -6.67 -0.19
N PRO A 110 14.38 -6.11 -0.06
CA PRO A 110 15.61 -6.77 -0.47
C PRO A 110 15.85 -8.13 0.22
N TYR A 111 15.50 -8.24 1.51
CA TYR A 111 15.65 -9.49 2.27
C TYR A 111 14.67 -10.56 1.79
N LEU A 112 13.40 -10.18 1.58
CA LEU A 112 12.38 -11.09 1.05
C LEU A 112 12.74 -11.59 -0.36
N LEU A 113 13.23 -10.70 -1.23
CA LEU A 113 13.70 -11.08 -2.57
C LEU A 113 14.93 -12.00 -2.54
N LYS A 114 15.83 -11.81 -1.56
CA LYS A 114 16.97 -12.73 -1.35
C LYS A 114 16.49 -14.10 -0.90
N GLN A 115 15.54 -14.17 0.03
CA GLN A 115 14.96 -15.42 0.52
C GLN A 115 14.22 -16.16 -0.59
N HIS A 116 13.40 -15.47 -1.38
CA HIS A 116 12.68 -16.07 -2.50
C HIS A 116 13.64 -16.76 -3.49
N ARG A 117 14.72 -16.07 -3.89
CA ARG A 117 15.74 -16.65 -4.78
C ARG A 117 16.42 -17.87 -4.20
N PHE A 118 16.74 -17.85 -2.91
CA PHE A 118 17.33 -18.99 -2.22
C PHE A 118 16.40 -20.21 -2.23
N LEU A 119 15.13 -20.01 -1.85
CA LEU A 119 14.14 -21.07 -1.81
C LEU A 119 13.88 -21.64 -3.21
N GLN A 120 13.78 -20.78 -4.21
CA GLN A 120 13.59 -21.21 -5.60
C GLN A 120 14.75 -22.09 -6.09
N LYS A 121 15.99 -21.73 -5.76
CA LYS A 121 17.15 -22.57 -6.09
C LYS A 121 17.10 -23.92 -5.37
N ALA A 122 16.81 -23.91 -4.07
CA ALA A 122 16.73 -25.13 -3.27
C ALA A 122 15.63 -26.08 -3.77
N ILE A 123 14.47 -25.54 -4.16
CA ILE A 123 13.37 -26.34 -4.73
C ILE A 123 13.83 -26.98 -6.05
N LYS A 124 14.44 -26.21 -6.95
CA LYS A 124 14.92 -26.72 -8.24
C LYS A 124 15.96 -27.83 -8.09
N GLU A 125 16.93 -27.66 -7.20
CA GLU A 125 17.94 -28.70 -6.90
C GLU A 125 17.27 -30.00 -6.39
N LYS A 126 16.24 -29.88 -5.56
CA LYS A 126 15.49 -31.03 -5.05
C LYS A 126 14.67 -31.72 -6.15
N GLU A 127 14.07 -30.94 -7.04
CA GLU A 127 13.31 -31.47 -8.19
C GLU A 127 14.21 -32.22 -9.17
N GLU A 128 15.38 -31.69 -9.51
CA GLU A 128 16.35 -32.33 -10.41
C GLU A 128 16.87 -33.65 -9.82
N ALA A 129 17.25 -33.65 -8.54
CA ALA A 129 17.69 -34.85 -7.84
C ALA A 129 16.58 -35.92 -7.79
N ASN A 130 15.33 -35.51 -7.56
CA ASN A 130 14.19 -36.41 -7.56
C ASN A 130 13.90 -36.98 -8.95
N SER A 131 14.04 -36.17 -10.01
CA SER A 131 13.91 -36.63 -11.41
C SER A 131 14.93 -37.72 -11.72
N TRP A 132 16.19 -37.49 -11.38
CA TRP A 132 17.25 -38.47 -11.60
C TRP A 132 17.00 -39.77 -10.82
N LEU A 133 16.57 -39.67 -9.56
CA LEU A 133 16.20 -40.85 -8.75
C LEU A 133 15.00 -41.60 -9.33
N ALA A 134 13.99 -40.88 -9.83
CA ALA A 134 12.83 -41.48 -10.46
C ALA A 134 13.21 -42.28 -11.71
N GLU A 135 14.09 -41.74 -12.56
CA GLU A 135 14.62 -42.45 -13.73
C GLU A 135 15.41 -43.71 -13.34
N ALA A 136 16.27 -43.62 -12.33
CA ALA A 136 17.02 -44.77 -11.82
C ALA A 136 16.08 -45.88 -11.30
N VAL A 137 15.01 -45.50 -10.59
CA VAL A 137 13.98 -46.43 -10.11
C VAL A 137 13.24 -47.09 -11.28
N LEU A 138 12.87 -46.33 -12.31
CA LEU A 138 12.22 -46.89 -13.51
C LEU A 138 13.13 -47.88 -14.23
N ALA A 139 14.41 -47.55 -14.40
CA ALA A 139 15.40 -48.45 -14.99
C ALA A 139 15.58 -49.74 -14.16
N GLY A 140 15.64 -49.61 -12.83
CA GLY A 140 15.69 -50.74 -11.91
C GLY A 140 14.45 -51.63 -11.99
N ARG A 141 13.25 -51.04 -12.02
CA ARG A 141 11.98 -51.77 -12.18
C ARG A 141 11.93 -52.54 -13.50
N LYS A 142 12.41 -51.95 -14.59
CA LYS A 142 12.50 -52.63 -15.89
C LYS A 142 13.40 -53.86 -15.81
N ARG A 143 14.60 -53.71 -15.23
CA ARG A 143 15.54 -54.83 -15.06
C ARG A 143 14.96 -55.96 -14.19
N ILE A 144 14.20 -55.63 -13.16
CA ILE A 144 13.50 -56.64 -12.34
C ILE A 144 12.43 -57.37 -13.17
N ALA A 145 11.65 -56.64 -13.97
CA ALA A 145 10.64 -57.25 -14.84
C ALA A 145 11.26 -58.22 -15.87
N ASP A 146 12.38 -57.83 -16.49
CA ASP A 146 13.10 -58.68 -17.44
C ASP A 146 13.61 -59.97 -16.77
N LEU A 147 14.17 -59.85 -15.55
CA LEU A 147 14.62 -61.01 -14.77
C LEU A 147 13.45 -61.91 -14.34
N GLN A 148 12.32 -61.33 -13.95
CA GLN A 148 11.13 -62.10 -13.59
C GLN A 148 10.61 -62.91 -14.78
N GLU A 149 10.68 -62.36 -15.99
CA GLU A 149 10.29 -63.05 -17.22
C GLU A 149 11.23 -64.21 -17.56
N GLU A 150 12.54 -64.03 -17.39
CA GLU A 150 13.52 -65.11 -17.57
C GLU A 150 13.33 -66.24 -16.54
N ILE A 151 13.08 -65.89 -15.27
CA ILE A 151 12.75 -66.87 -14.22
C ILE A 151 11.46 -67.61 -14.57
N ARG A 152 10.43 -66.90 -15.05
CA ARG A 152 9.15 -67.51 -15.46
C ARG A 152 9.36 -68.51 -16.59
N LYS A 153 10.08 -68.11 -17.64
CA LYS A 153 10.40 -68.97 -18.78
C LYS A 153 11.15 -70.22 -18.35
N SER A 154 12.21 -70.07 -17.55
CA SER A 154 12.96 -71.22 -17.05
C SER A 154 12.06 -72.14 -16.20
N LYS A 155 11.22 -71.57 -15.33
CA LYS A 155 10.25 -72.36 -14.54
C LYS A 155 9.30 -73.15 -15.43
N GLU A 156 8.78 -72.56 -16.50
CA GLU A 156 7.89 -73.23 -17.46
C GLU A 156 8.61 -74.38 -18.18
N GLU A 157 9.86 -74.16 -18.61
CA GLU A 157 10.70 -75.20 -19.21
C GLU A 157 10.92 -76.37 -18.23
N TRP A 158 11.28 -76.09 -16.98
CA TRP A 158 11.44 -77.13 -15.94
C TRP A 158 10.14 -77.88 -15.63
N GLN A 159 9.00 -77.17 -15.63
CA GLN A 159 7.69 -77.80 -15.43
C GLN A 159 7.31 -78.72 -16.59
N ALA A 160 7.59 -78.33 -17.83
CA ALA A 160 7.34 -79.19 -19.00
C ALA A 160 8.17 -80.48 -18.92
N VAL A 161 9.48 -80.37 -18.63
CA VAL A 161 10.37 -81.54 -18.44
C VAL A 161 9.86 -82.44 -17.31
N ALA A 162 9.40 -81.86 -16.20
CA ALA A 162 8.84 -82.64 -15.10
C ALA A 162 7.53 -83.37 -15.48
N GLN A 163 6.66 -82.75 -16.28
CA GLN A 163 5.43 -83.36 -16.77
C GLN A 163 5.69 -84.48 -17.79
N GLU A 164 6.64 -84.29 -18.70
CA GLU A 164 7.11 -85.35 -19.62
C GLU A 164 7.64 -86.56 -18.83
N GLY A 165 8.44 -86.32 -17.80
CA GLY A 165 8.90 -87.37 -16.89
C GLY A 165 7.76 -88.13 -16.22
N GLN A 166 6.72 -87.42 -15.75
CA GLN A 166 5.52 -88.05 -15.17
C GLN A 166 4.74 -88.89 -16.19
N GLN A 167 4.58 -88.41 -17.41
CA GLN A 167 3.91 -89.16 -18.49
C GLN A 167 4.68 -90.45 -18.84
N ILE A 168 6.01 -90.37 -18.91
CA ILE A 168 6.86 -91.55 -19.15
C ILE A 168 6.68 -92.58 -18.04
N VAL A 169 6.69 -92.15 -16.77
CA VAL A 169 6.50 -93.04 -15.62
C VAL A 169 5.11 -93.70 -15.65
N SER A 170 4.04 -92.95 -15.92
CA SER A 170 2.70 -93.52 -16.05
C SER A 170 2.57 -94.50 -17.23
N SER A 171 3.24 -94.24 -18.34
CA SER A 171 3.27 -95.17 -19.49
C SER A 171 4.01 -96.47 -19.21
N LEU A 172 4.91 -96.49 -18.21
CA LEU A 172 5.62 -97.68 -17.75
C LEU A 172 4.81 -98.47 -16.72
N ASP A 173 3.98 -97.81 -15.91
CA ASP A 173 3.09 -98.45 -14.92
C ASP A 173 1.84 -99.12 -15.56
N GLU A 174 1.49 -98.79 -16.82
CA GLU A 174 0.38 -99.41 -17.57
C GLU A 174 0.78 -100.65 -18.41
N LEU A 175 2.06 -101.04 -18.41
CA LEU A 175 2.62 -102.23 -19.07
C LEU A 175 2.73 -103.44 -18.12
#